data_AF-A0A3G6QF41-F1
#
_entry.id   AF-A0A3G6QF41-F1
#
_cell.length_a   1.000
_cell.length_b   1.000
_cell.length_c   1.000
_cell.angle_alpha   90.00
_cell.angle_beta   90.00
_cell.angle_gamma   90.00
#
_symmetry.space_group_name_H-M   'P 1'
#
loop_
_entity.id
_entity.type
_entity.pdbx_description
1 polymer ?
#
loop_
_entity_poly.entity_id
_entity_poly.type
_entity_poly.pdbx_seq_one_letter_code
_entity_poly.pdbx_strand_id
1 'polypeptide(L)'
;MIISLVGYMGSGKSHISKILSEKLNFRLIDLDKEISKRNKLTIPEIFAKRGEIYFRKLERETLEEILATEENLVLSLGGGTPAYYNNMEIINSNSKSVFLRASVGTLAERLSKQKEKRPLIANITDENLPEFIAKHLFERNVFYSKAQFHVVTDSREPEEIVGEIIEKLYL
;
A
#
# COMPACT_ATOMS: atom_id res chain seq x y z
N MET A 1 -13.02 -4.81 -13.29
CA MET A 1 -11.76 -5.39 -12.75
C MET A 1 -11.17 -4.50 -11.65
N ILE A 2 -10.55 -5.06 -10.61
CA ILE A 2 -9.83 -4.30 -9.57
C ILE A 2 -8.34 -4.66 -9.59
N ILE A 3 -7.45 -3.67 -9.50
CA ILE A 3 -6.00 -3.84 -9.34
C ILE A 3 -5.60 -3.31 -7.95
N SER A 4 -5.17 -4.19 -7.05
CA SER A 4 -4.79 -3.82 -5.69
C SER A 4 -3.26 -3.69 -5.57
N LEU A 5 -2.76 -2.50 -5.24
CA LEU A 5 -1.33 -2.28 -5.02
C LEU A 5 -0.96 -2.55 -3.56
N VAL A 6 -0.09 -3.53 -3.33
CA VAL A 6 0.48 -3.86 -2.02
C VAL A 6 1.94 -3.46 -1.94
N GLY A 7 2.45 -3.27 -0.73
CA GLY A 7 3.86 -3.06 -0.46
C GLY A 7 4.13 -2.09 0.68
N TYR A 8 5.40 -1.96 1.05
CA TYR A 8 5.77 -1.16 2.21
C TYR A 8 5.57 0.34 2.00
N MET A 9 5.52 1.09 3.10
CA MET A 9 5.44 2.54 3.02
C MET A 9 6.68 3.09 2.29
N GLY A 10 6.52 4.03 1.35
CA GLY A 10 7.64 4.51 0.52
C GLY A 10 7.93 3.69 -0.75
N SER A 11 7.21 2.58 -0.98
CA SER A 11 7.36 1.77 -2.20
C SER A 11 6.83 2.41 -3.50
N GLY A 12 6.30 3.63 -3.43
CA GLY A 12 5.78 4.35 -4.60
C GLY A 12 4.28 4.17 -4.90
N LYS A 13 3.54 3.36 -4.11
CA LYS A 13 2.10 3.08 -4.32
C LYS A 13 1.26 4.29 -4.72
N SER A 14 1.27 5.37 -3.92
CA SER A 14 0.42 6.53 -4.17
C SER A 14 0.71 7.23 -5.50
N HIS A 15 1.94 7.14 -6.00
CA HIS A 15 2.33 7.73 -7.27
C HIS A 15 2.02 6.78 -8.43
N ILE A 16 2.42 5.51 -8.32
CA ILE A 16 2.14 4.47 -9.31
C ILE A 16 0.63 4.27 -9.50
N SER A 17 -0.16 4.30 -8.42
CA SER A 17 -1.62 4.13 -8.50
C SER A 17 -2.28 5.23 -9.31
N LYS A 18 -1.79 6.47 -9.19
CA LYS A 18 -2.29 7.62 -9.92
C LYS A 18 -2.06 7.46 -11.42
N ILE A 19 -0.80 7.24 -11.81
CA ILE A 19 -0.43 7.08 -13.22
C ILE A 19 -1.13 5.87 -13.83
N LEU A 20 -1.17 4.74 -13.12
CA LEU A 20 -1.86 3.53 -13.57
C LEU A 20 -3.36 3.77 -13.77
N SER A 21 -4.02 4.46 -12.82
CA SER A 21 -5.45 4.76 -12.95
C SER A 21 -5.75 5.67 -14.14
N GLU A 22 -4.91 6.67 -14.39
CA GLU A 22 -5.07 7.60 -15.51
C GLU A 22 -4.85 6.88 -16.85
N LYS A 23 -3.82 6.04 -16.97
CA LYS A 23 -3.54 5.27 -18.19
C LYS A 23 -4.63 4.26 -18.53
N LEU A 24 -5.21 3.61 -17.53
CA LEU A 24 -6.28 2.61 -17.72
C LEU A 24 -7.67 3.24 -17.78
N ASN A 25 -7.81 4.55 -17.50
CA ASN A 25 -9.09 5.22 -17.26
C ASN A 25 -9.91 4.51 -16.15
N PHE A 26 -9.23 4.06 -15.10
CA PHE A 26 -9.82 3.42 -13.94
C PHE A 26 -10.03 4.44 -12.83
N ARG A 27 -11.02 4.19 -11.95
CA ARG A 27 -11.12 4.95 -10.70
C ARG A 27 -9.88 4.67 -9.85
N LEU A 28 -9.53 5.62 -8.98
CA LEU A 28 -8.49 5.46 -7.98
C LEU A 28 -9.10 5.61 -6.58
N ILE A 29 -8.89 4.60 -5.73
CA ILE A 29 -9.17 4.67 -4.30
C ILE A 29 -7.89 4.40 -3.52
N ASP A 30 -7.63 5.23 -2.52
CA ASP A 30 -6.62 4.97 -1.49
C ASP A 30 -7.38 4.58 -0.21
N LEU A 31 -7.12 3.36 0.29
CA LEU A 31 -7.91 2.78 1.38
C LEU A 31 -7.81 3.62 2.66
N ASP A 32 -6.63 4.13 2.98
CA ASP A 32 -6.38 4.97 4.16
C ASP A 32 -7.16 6.29 4.09
N LYS A 33 -7.22 6.89 2.89
CA LYS A 33 -8.02 8.10 2.65
C LYS A 33 -9.52 7.83 2.74
N GLU A 34 -9.98 6.69 2.21
CA GLU A 34 -11.40 6.33 2.25
C GLU A 34 -11.88 6.07 3.69
N ILE A 35 -11.09 5.35 4.49
CA ILE A 35 -11.35 5.16 5.94
C ILE A 35 -11.43 6.51 6.65
N SER A 36 -10.46 7.40 6.39
CA SER A 36 -10.42 8.73 7.03
C SER A 36 -11.63 9.57 6.66
N LYS A 37 -12.03 9.56 5.38
CA LYS A 37 -13.20 10.28 4.85
C LYS A 37 -14.49 9.80 5.49
N ARG A 38 -14.71 8.49 5.57
CA ARG A 38 -15.92 7.88 6.17
C ARG A 38 -16.06 8.20 7.66
N ASN A 39 -14.93 8.22 8.38
CA ASN A 39 -14.91 8.45 9.83
C ASN A 39 -14.81 9.91 10.23
N LYS A 40 -14.58 10.83 9.27
CA LYS A 40 -14.30 12.26 9.52
C LYS A 40 -13.17 12.47 10.55
N LEU A 41 -12.19 11.57 10.52
CA LEU A 41 -11.03 11.54 11.41
C LEU A 41 -9.82 11.12 10.60
N THR A 42 -8.66 11.71 10.89
CA THR A 42 -7.38 11.20 10.37
C THR A 42 -7.04 9.86 11.02
N ILE A 43 -6.22 9.03 10.36
CA ILE A 43 -5.76 7.77 10.93
C ILE A 43 -5.12 7.96 12.32
N PRO A 44 -4.21 8.93 12.54
CA PRO A 44 -3.67 9.18 13.88
C PRO A 44 -4.75 9.46 14.94
N GLU A 45 -5.81 10.19 14.60
CA GLU A 45 -6.92 10.44 15.52
C GLU A 45 -7.75 9.18 15.80
N ILE A 46 -7.95 8.31 14.79
CA ILE A 46 -8.64 7.02 15.00
C ILE A 46 -7.82 6.16 15.97
N PHE A 47 -6.50 6.07 15.76
CA PHE A 47 -5.61 5.33 16.65
C PHE A 47 -5.64 5.91 18.07
N ALA A 48 -5.54 7.23 18.22
CA ALA A 48 -5.53 7.88 19.53
C ALA A 48 -6.87 7.75 20.29
N LYS A 49 -8.01 7.84 19.59
CA LYS A 49 -9.35 7.83 20.20
C LYS A 49 -9.92 6.42 20.38
N ARG A 50 -9.57 5.48 19.50
CA ARG A 50 -10.23 4.16 19.41
C ARG A 50 -9.27 2.97 19.38
N GLY A 51 -7.96 3.22 19.26
CA GLY A 51 -6.94 2.18 19.24
C GLY A 51 -6.74 1.51 17.88
N GLU A 52 -5.61 0.81 17.73
CA GLU A 52 -5.23 0.15 16.48
C GLU A 52 -6.19 -0.98 16.09
N ILE A 53 -6.64 -1.80 17.05
CA ILE A 53 -7.55 -2.93 16.77
C ILE A 53 -8.84 -2.44 16.09
N TYR A 54 -9.38 -1.31 16.56
CA TYR A 54 -10.54 -0.69 15.95
C TYR A 54 -10.26 -0.22 14.51
N PHE A 55 -9.11 0.43 14.28
CA PHE A 55 -8.70 0.81 12.93
C PHE A 55 -8.56 -0.42 12.02
N ARG A 56 -7.97 -1.52 12.48
CA ARG A 56 -7.82 -2.75 11.68
C ARG A 56 -9.16 -3.37 11.32
N LYS A 57 -10.15 -3.31 12.22
CA LYS A 57 -11.52 -3.73 11.93
C LYS A 57 -12.15 -2.84 10.84
N LEU A 58 -12.02 -1.51 10.94
CA LEU A 58 -12.52 -0.61 9.90
C LEU A 58 -11.81 -0.80 8.56
N GLU A 59 -10.49 -1.02 8.58
CA GLU A 59 -9.66 -1.28 7.41
C GLU A 59 -10.14 -2.53 6.68
N ARG A 60 -10.43 -3.59 7.43
CA ARG A 60 -11.02 -4.84 6.95
C ARG A 60 -12.38 -4.64 6.30
N GLU A 61 -13.32 -4.01 7.02
CA GLU A 61 -14.70 -3.81 6.56
C GLU A 61 -14.73 -2.94 5.29
N THR A 62 -13.94 -1.86 5.27
CA THR A 62 -13.85 -0.96 4.11
C THR A 62 -13.23 -1.66 2.90
N LEU A 63 -12.21 -2.51 3.11
CA LEU A 63 -11.60 -3.31 2.05
C LEU A 63 -12.60 -4.30 1.44
N GLU A 64 -13.32 -5.06 2.26
CA GLU A 64 -14.31 -6.04 1.80
C GLU A 64 -15.44 -5.36 1.01
N GLU A 65 -15.95 -4.23 1.49
CA GLU A 65 -16.97 -3.46 0.77
C GLU A 65 -16.48 -3.02 -0.60
N ILE A 66 -15.32 -2.36 -0.68
CA ILE A 66 -14.75 -1.90 -1.96
C ILE A 66 -14.57 -3.06 -2.93
N LEU A 67 -14.01 -4.18 -2.47
CA LEU A 67 -13.78 -5.35 -3.32
C LEU A 67 -15.08 -5.99 -3.82
N ALA A 68 -16.19 -5.84 -3.09
CA ALA A 68 -17.49 -6.40 -3.46
C ALA A 68 -18.32 -5.47 -4.35
N THR A 69 -18.14 -4.15 -4.28
CA THR A 69 -19.05 -3.19 -4.93
C THR A 69 -18.43 -2.38 -6.07
N GLU A 70 -17.10 -2.30 -6.14
CA GLU A 70 -16.41 -1.46 -7.12
C GLU A 70 -15.93 -2.25 -8.34
N GLU A 71 -15.84 -1.57 -9.48
CA GLU A 71 -15.28 -2.11 -10.71
C GLU A 71 -14.41 -1.07 -11.42
N ASN A 72 -13.45 -1.55 -12.23
CA ASN A 72 -12.51 -0.74 -13.00
C ASN A 72 -11.78 0.26 -12.09
N LEU A 73 -11.12 -0.32 -11.09
CA LEU A 73 -10.53 0.38 -9.95
C LEU A 73 -9.05 0.02 -9.78
N VAL A 74 -8.23 1.03 -9.56
CA VAL A 74 -6.91 0.88 -8.93
C VAL A 74 -7.07 1.18 -7.43
N LEU A 75 -6.75 0.21 -6.59
CA LEU A 75 -6.88 0.29 -5.14
C LEU A 75 -5.47 0.35 -4.51
N SER A 76 -5.10 1.50 -3.94
CA SER A 76 -3.86 1.67 -3.17
C SER A 76 -4.12 1.29 -1.71
N LEU A 77 -3.41 0.27 -1.23
CA LEU A 77 -3.58 -0.26 0.12
C LEU A 77 -2.56 0.32 1.11
N GLY A 78 -2.95 0.39 2.38
CA GLY A 78 -2.05 0.74 3.47
C GLY A 78 -0.95 -0.31 3.62
N GLY A 79 0.23 0.11 4.09
CA GLY A 79 1.35 -0.81 4.26
C GLY A 79 1.08 -1.94 5.27
N GLY A 80 0.15 -1.75 6.20
CA GLY A 80 -0.25 -2.79 7.15
C GLY A 80 -1.34 -3.72 6.59
N THR A 81 -2.16 -3.25 5.65
CA THR A 81 -3.42 -3.92 5.27
C THR A 81 -3.27 -5.43 4.99
N PRO A 82 -2.28 -5.91 4.21
CA PRO A 82 -2.16 -7.34 3.91
C PRO A 82 -1.83 -8.23 5.11
N ALA A 83 -1.27 -7.67 6.18
CA ALA A 83 -0.76 -8.42 7.34
C ALA A 83 -1.81 -8.66 8.43
N TYR A 84 -3.03 -8.13 8.29
CA TYR A 84 -4.09 -8.27 9.28
C TYR A 84 -5.23 -9.17 8.76
N TYR A 85 -5.83 -9.93 9.68
CA TYR A 85 -6.86 -10.93 9.39
C TYR A 85 -6.40 -11.85 8.24
N ASN A 86 -7.29 -12.18 7.31
CA ASN A 86 -6.95 -12.82 6.05
C ASN A 86 -7.07 -11.85 4.85
N ASN A 87 -6.71 -10.57 5.05
CA ASN A 87 -6.86 -9.55 4.00
C ASN A 87 -6.13 -9.92 2.70
N MET A 88 -4.92 -10.46 2.80
CA MET A 88 -4.16 -10.86 1.62
C MET A 88 -4.87 -11.95 0.79
N GLU A 89 -5.59 -12.88 1.44
CA GLU A 89 -6.36 -13.92 0.75
C GLU A 89 -7.53 -13.29 -0.01
N ILE A 90 -8.30 -12.43 0.63
CA ILE A 90 -9.44 -11.75 0.01
C ILE A 90 -9.01 -10.81 -1.12
N ILE A 91 -7.89 -10.11 -0.95
CA ILE A 91 -7.29 -9.29 -2.01
C ILE A 91 -6.99 -10.16 -3.25
N ASN A 92 -6.37 -11.32 -3.06
CA ASN A 92 -6.06 -12.24 -4.17
C ASN A 92 -7.30 -12.86 -4.81
N SER A 93 -8.34 -13.13 -4.03
CA SER A 93 -9.59 -13.72 -4.53
C SER A 93 -10.44 -12.73 -5.33
N ASN A 94 -10.37 -11.44 -5.03
CA ASN A 94 -11.29 -10.43 -5.59
C ASN A 94 -10.60 -9.35 -6.43
N SER A 95 -9.27 -9.39 -6.57
CA SER A 95 -8.54 -8.40 -7.36
C SER A 95 -7.26 -8.97 -7.97
N LYS A 96 -6.67 -8.22 -8.91
CA LYS A 96 -5.31 -8.43 -9.38
C LYS A 96 -4.33 -7.76 -8.44
N SER A 97 -3.68 -8.52 -7.56
CA SER A 97 -2.78 -7.95 -6.56
C SER A 97 -1.36 -7.74 -7.13
N VAL A 98 -0.80 -6.55 -6.96
CA VAL A 98 0.54 -6.19 -7.44
C VAL A 98 1.38 -5.71 -6.27
N PHE A 99 2.45 -6.46 -5.95
CA PHE A 99 3.44 -6.06 -4.96
C PHE A 99 4.49 -5.15 -5.59
N LEU A 100 4.48 -3.87 -5.18
CA LEU A 100 5.54 -2.92 -5.46
C LEU A 100 6.70 -3.16 -4.48
N ARG A 101 7.70 -3.90 -4.95
CA ARG A 101 8.87 -4.28 -4.17
C ARG A 101 9.94 -3.19 -4.29
N ALA A 102 10.41 -2.70 -3.15
CA ALA A 102 11.53 -1.77 -3.07
C ALA A 102 12.55 -2.34 -2.08
N SER A 103 13.84 -2.18 -2.37
CA SER A 103 14.90 -2.51 -1.43
C SER A 103 14.84 -1.65 -0.17
N VAL A 104 15.45 -2.14 0.91
CA VAL A 104 15.63 -1.37 2.14
C VAL A 104 16.32 -0.03 1.86
N GLY A 105 17.34 -0.03 0.98
CA GLY A 105 18.07 1.19 0.60
C GLY A 105 17.18 2.24 -0.06
N THR A 106 16.42 1.85 -1.09
CA THR A 106 15.48 2.74 -1.77
C THR A 106 14.38 3.24 -0.82
N LEU A 107 13.86 2.37 0.05
CA LEU A 107 12.87 2.78 1.05
C LEU A 107 13.44 3.78 2.04
N ALA A 108 14.65 3.54 2.57
CA ALA A 108 15.31 4.44 3.51
C ALA A 108 15.57 5.81 2.87
N GLU A 109 16.08 5.84 1.64
CA GLU A 109 16.34 7.09 0.90
C GLU A 109 15.05 7.90 0.63
N ARG A 110 13.96 7.23 0.26
CA ARG A 110 12.67 7.90 0.03
C ARG A 110 12.02 8.38 1.34
N LEU A 111 12.16 7.60 2.41
CA LEU A 111 11.52 7.87 3.69
C LEU A 111 12.27 8.91 4.53
N SER A 112 13.60 9.01 4.43
CA SER A 112 14.38 10.06 5.10
C SER A 112 13.90 11.46 4.69
N LYS A 113 13.57 11.65 3.41
CA LYS A 113 12.99 12.88 2.85
C LYS A 113 11.55 13.19 3.29
N GLN A 114 10.88 12.27 4.00
CA GLN A 114 9.45 12.36 4.36
C GLN A 114 9.16 12.10 5.85
N LYS A 115 10.18 12.10 6.72
CA LYS A 115 10.05 11.70 8.14
C LYS A 115 9.00 12.50 8.89
N GLU A 116 8.93 13.81 8.69
CA GLU A 116 8.00 14.71 9.40
C GLU A 116 6.53 14.33 9.20
N LYS A 117 6.19 13.72 8.06
CA LYS A 117 4.80 13.34 7.72
C LYS A 117 4.44 11.93 8.20
N ARG A 118 5.36 11.22 8.86
CA ARG A 118 5.23 9.79 9.19
C ARG A 118 5.60 9.54 10.65
N PRO A 119 4.62 9.61 11.58
CA PRO A 119 4.85 9.46 13.02
C PRO A 119 5.65 8.20 13.39
N LEU A 120 5.46 7.09 12.67
CA LEU A 120 6.16 5.81 12.92
C LEU A 120 7.69 5.90 12.78
N ILE A 121 8.20 6.79 11.94
CA ILE A 121 9.64 6.93 11.66
C ILE A 121 10.20 8.30 12.02
N ALA A 122 9.37 9.22 12.52
CA ALA A 122 9.73 10.61 12.79
C ALA A 122 10.88 10.74 13.81
N ASN A 123 10.93 9.83 14.78
CA ASN A 123 11.93 9.85 15.85
C ASN A 123 13.13 8.91 15.59
N ILE A 124 13.21 8.29 14.41
CA ILE A 124 14.30 7.38 14.04
C ILE A 124 15.38 8.19 13.31
N THR A 125 16.64 8.05 13.68
CA THR A 125 17.77 8.70 12.98
C THR A 125 17.92 8.17 11.55
N ASP A 126 18.58 8.90 10.64
CA ASP A 126 18.80 8.39 9.27
C ASP A 126 19.66 7.12 9.27
N GLU A 127 20.63 7.03 10.20
CA GLU A 127 21.49 5.86 10.39
C GLU A 127 20.72 4.60 10.80
N ASN A 128 19.72 4.72 11.69
CA ASN A 128 18.95 3.58 12.19
C ASN A 128 17.72 3.24 11.33
N LEU A 129 17.39 4.08 10.35
CA LEU A 129 16.20 3.91 9.52
C LEU A 129 16.24 2.63 8.65
N PRO A 130 17.37 2.26 7.99
CA PRO A 130 17.46 1.02 7.23
C PRO A 130 17.18 -0.23 8.07
N GLU A 131 17.71 -0.30 9.29
CA GLU A 131 17.50 -1.45 10.18
C GLU A 131 16.04 -1.59 10.59
N PHE A 132 15.40 -0.49 10.97
CA PHE A 132 13.97 -0.46 11.29
C PHE A 132 13.11 -0.93 10.11
N ILE A 133 13.41 -0.44 8.90
CA ILE A 133 12.72 -0.85 7.67
C ILE A 133 12.94 -2.34 7.40
N ALA A 134 14.18 -2.83 7.53
CA ALA A 134 14.51 -4.23 7.28
C ALA A 134 13.72 -5.17 8.20
N LYS A 135 13.63 -4.86 9.49
CA LYS A 135 12.84 -5.64 10.46
C LYS A 135 11.35 -5.67 10.07
N HIS A 136 10.76 -4.51 9.79
CA HIS A 136 9.35 -4.45 9.41
C HIS A 136 9.06 -5.13 8.07
N LEU A 137 9.97 -4.99 7.10
CA LEU A 137 9.84 -5.69 5.82
C LEU A 137 9.93 -7.20 6.00
N PHE A 138 10.83 -7.69 6.86
CA PHE A 138 10.93 -9.11 7.16
C PHE A 138 9.60 -9.66 7.69
N GLU A 139 8.99 -8.98 8.66
CA GLU A 139 7.70 -9.35 9.23
C GLU A 139 6.55 -9.32 8.20
N ARG A 140 6.58 -8.34 7.28
CA ARG A 140 5.48 -8.13 6.31
C ARG A 140 5.64 -8.89 4.99
N ASN A 141 6.86 -9.30 4.64
CA ASN A 141 7.15 -9.94 3.36
C ASN A 141 6.42 -11.28 3.21
N VAL A 142 6.14 -11.99 4.30
CA VAL A 142 5.34 -13.23 4.26
C VAL A 142 3.92 -13.00 3.73
N PHE A 143 3.40 -11.77 3.82
CA PHE A 143 2.12 -11.37 3.26
C PHE A 143 2.29 -10.77 1.88
N TYR A 144 3.20 -9.81 1.71
CA TYR A 144 3.41 -9.16 0.41
C TYR A 144 3.80 -10.15 -0.69
N SER A 145 4.58 -11.18 -0.35
CA SER A 145 5.06 -12.18 -1.31
C SER A 145 3.93 -13.05 -1.88
N LYS A 146 2.78 -13.11 -1.22
CA LYS A 146 1.59 -13.82 -1.69
C LYS A 146 0.85 -13.08 -2.80
N ALA A 147 1.24 -11.85 -3.14
CA ALA A 147 0.65 -11.14 -4.27
C ALA A 147 0.89 -11.91 -5.58
N GLN A 148 -0.11 -11.92 -6.44
CA GLN A 148 -0.10 -12.57 -7.76
C GLN A 148 1.02 -12.02 -8.67
N PHE A 149 1.30 -10.71 -8.61
CA PHE A 149 2.32 -10.06 -9.43
C PHE A 149 3.30 -9.26 -8.57
N HIS A 150 4.55 -9.21 -9.01
CA HIS A 150 5.64 -8.54 -8.29
C HIS A 150 6.37 -7.64 -9.27
N VAL A 151 6.58 -6.38 -8.89
CA VAL A 151 7.26 -5.37 -9.69
C VAL A 151 8.28 -4.65 -8.82
N VAL A 152 9.54 -4.66 -9.27
CA VAL A 152 10.66 -3.98 -8.59
C VAL A 152 10.59 -2.48 -8.88
N THR A 153 10.81 -1.63 -7.88
CA THR A 153 10.67 -0.16 -8.01
C THR A 153 11.96 0.61 -7.74
N ASP A 154 13.05 -0.11 -7.50
CA ASP A 154 14.40 0.42 -7.26
C ASP A 154 14.95 1.09 -8.52
N SER A 155 15.36 2.36 -8.40
CA SER A 155 16.02 3.14 -9.48
C SER A 155 15.29 3.10 -10.84
N ARG A 156 13.96 3.06 -10.81
CA ARG A 156 13.11 3.00 -12.00
C ARG A 156 12.15 4.17 -12.04
N GLU A 157 11.87 4.63 -13.25
CA GLU A 157 10.91 5.70 -13.45
C GLU A 157 9.47 5.17 -13.29
N PRO A 158 8.55 5.99 -12.78
CA PRO A 158 7.16 5.60 -12.54
C PRO A 158 6.47 5.03 -13.79
N GLU A 159 6.72 5.60 -14.96
CA GLU A 159 6.14 5.19 -16.24
C GLU A 159 6.59 3.79 -16.65
N GLU A 160 7.84 3.41 -16.38
CA GLU A 160 8.38 2.07 -16.66
C GLU A 160 7.72 1.03 -15.75
N ILE A 161 7.55 1.37 -14.47
CA ILE A 161 6.88 0.51 -13.49
C ILE A 161 5.43 0.28 -13.91
N VAL A 162 4.71 1.34 -14.32
CA VAL A 162 3.33 1.22 -14.79
C VAL A 162 3.25 0.40 -16.08
N GLY A 163 4.18 0.59 -17.02
CA GLY A 163 4.28 -0.22 -18.23
C GLY A 163 4.39 -1.71 -17.93
N GLU A 164 5.30 -2.10 -17.03
CA GLU A 164 5.45 -3.51 -16.62
C GLU A 164 4.18 -4.06 -15.93
N ILE A 165 3.49 -3.24 -15.11
CA ILE A 165 2.23 -3.67 -14.49
C ILE A 165 1.19 -4.01 -15.56
N ILE A 166 1.01 -3.12 -16.53
CA ILE A 166 0.05 -3.32 -17.63
C ILE A 166 0.41 -4.58 -18.43
N GLU A 167 1.68 -4.76 -18.79
CA GLU A 167 2.17 -5.94 -19.49
C GLU A 167 1.89 -7.23 -18.72
N LYS A 168 2.24 -7.28 -17.42
CA LYS A 168 2.00 -8.46 -16.56
C LYS A 168 0.53 -8.81 -16.39
N LEU A 169 -0.34 -7.81 -16.46
CA LEU A 169 -1.78 -7.97 -16.32
C LEU A 169 -2.48 -8.28 -17.65
N TYR A 170 -1.73 -8.29 -18.77
CA TYR A 170 -2.26 -8.43 -20.14
C TYR A 170 -3.34 -7.38 -20.46
N LEU A 171 -3.09 -6.13 -20.08
CA LEU A 171 -4.00 -4.99 -20.26
C LEU A 171 -3.54 -4.05 -21.37
#